data_AF-A0AAP3MB54-F1
#
_entry.id   AF-A0AAP3MB54-F1
#
_cell.length_a   1.000
_cell.length_b   1.000
_cell.length_c   1.000
_cell.angle_alpha   90.00
_cell.angle_beta   90.00
_cell.angle_gamma   90.00
#
_symmetry.space_group_name_H-M   'P 1'
#
loop_
_entity.id
_entity.type
_entity.pdbx_description
1 polymer ?
#
loop_
_entity_poly.entity_id
_entity_poly.type
_entity_poly.pdbx_seq_one_letter_code
_entity_poly.pdbx_strand_id
1 'polypeptide(L)'
;MIKFTLDQALDEIAYRCFRDMADQDYILARVSYRLNLPTNFNWCSLQAIEKYLKCILLLHRIEAKRIKHDLEKALEKIKSVKISDCSSQIEFQDSSIEFIKEINMRGQSRYLGKSIYAIPSDITRLDNCIFDIRRFAIKIIDQTYLEKTRDSKLTLFSDFCLDNGFLEAVVSRNQPAKDDLIFNNSNYGNFGLNMGFSAQNMPASYMGISNDEYIELYQKLNTLIQVDSFKEIIAQLKNNT
;
A
#
# COMPACT_ATOMS: atom_id res chain seq x y z
N MET A 1 13.24 18.77 -29.08
CA MET A 1 12.62 17.65 -28.34
C MET A 1 13.74 16.93 -27.60
N ILE A 2 13.79 17.01 -26.27
CA ILE A 2 14.81 16.29 -25.49
C ILE A 2 14.44 14.81 -25.58
N LYS A 3 15.31 13.98 -26.19
CA LYS A 3 15.14 12.53 -26.21
C LYS A 3 15.68 11.98 -24.89
N PHE A 4 14.80 11.45 -24.06
CA PHE A 4 15.21 10.67 -22.89
C PHE A 4 15.97 9.42 -23.33
N THR A 5 16.97 9.00 -22.55
CA THR A 5 17.51 7.65 -22.65
C THR A 5 16.45 6.63 -22.21
N LEU A 6 16.64 5.36 -22.59
CA LEU A 6 15.74 4.30 -22.13
C LEU A 6 15.66 4.24 -20.60
N ASP A 7 16.79 4.38 -19.91
CA ASP A 7 16.81 4.38 -18.45
C ASP A 7 16.07 5.57 -17.85
N GLN A 8 16.24 6.77 -18.40
CA GLN A 8 15.48 7.93 -17.95
C GLN A 8 13.97 7.73 -18.17
N ALA A 9 13.57 7.14 -19.31
CA ALA A 9 12.17 6.84 -19.57
C ALA A 9 11.59 5.80 -18.60
N LEU A 10 12.39 4.79 -18.20
CA LEU A 10 11.99 3.80 -17.20
C LEU A 10 11.81 4.44 -15.81
N ASP A 11 12.69 5.36 -15.43
CA ASP A 11 12.58 6.09 -14.16
C ASP A 11 11.32 6.98 -14.14
N GLU A 12 11.05 7.70 -15.23
CA GLU A 12 9.83 8.49 -15.39
C GLU A 12 8.56 7.65 -15.29
N ILE A 13 8.55 6.45 -15.90
CA ILE A 13 7.44 5.49 -15.76
C ILE A 13 7.34 5.01 -14.30
N ALA A 14 8.46 4.76 -13.63
CA ALA A 14 8.46 4.34 -12.24
C ALA A 14 7.77 5.39 -11.34
N TYR A 15 8.11 6.66 -11.51
CA TYR A 15 7.47 7.73 -10.75
C TYR A 15 6.01 7.92 -11.13
N ARG A 16 5.71 8.12 -12.41
CA ARG A 16 4.37 8.52 -12.84
C ARG A 16 3.34 7.40 -12.77
N CYS A 17 3.71 6.19 -13.18
CA CYS A 17 2.76 5.06 -13.25
C CYS A 17 2.66 4.29 -11.94
N PHE A 18 3.71 4.31 -11.11
CA PHE A 18 3.70 3.57 -9.87
C PHE A 18 3.66 4.49 -8.65
N ARG A 19 4.66 5.36 -8.42
CA ARG A 19 4.67 6.21 -7.22
C ARG A 19 3.48 7.15 -7.14
N ASP A 20 3.23 7.95 -8.17
CA ASP A 20 2.17 8.97 -8.15
C ASP A 20 0.76 8.34 -8.17
N MET A 21 0.63 7.16 -8.78
CA MET A 21 -0.61 6.38 -8.71
C MET A 21 -0.80 5.74 -7.33
N ALA A 22 0.27 5.29 -6.68
CA ALA A 22 0.24 4.78 -5.31
C ALA A 22 -0.13 5.89 -4.31
N ASP A 23 0.40 7.09 -4.50
CA ASP A 23 0.07 8.28 -3.71
C ASP A 23 -1.45 8.56 -3.79
N GLN A 24 -2.07 8.44 -4.98
CA GLN A 24 -3.52 8.59 -5.17
C GLN A 24 -4.33 7.46 -4.53
N ASP A 25 -3.93 6.20 -4.71
CA ASP A 25 -4.59 5.05 -4.09
C ASP A 25 -4.54 5.14 -2.56
N TYR A 26 -3.44 5.64 -2.00
CA TYR A 26 -3.31 5.89 -0.57
C TYR A 26 -4.32 6.92 -0.06
N ILE A 27 -4.44 8.06 -0.72
CA ILE A 27 -5.46 9.06 -0.37
C ILE A 27 -6.86 8.44 -0.46
N LEU A 28 -7.15 7.69 -1.52
CA LEU A 28 -8.45 7.04 -1.69
C LEU A 28 -8.73 5.99 -0.60
N ALA A 29 -7.71 5.27 -0.12
CA ALA A 29 -7.84 4.37 1.02
C ALA A 29 -8.25 5.16 2.27
N ARG A 30 -7.60 6.29 2.56
CA ARG A 30 -7.96 7.15 3.69
C ARG A 30 -9.40 7.68 3.60
N VAL A 31 -9.81 8.14 2.42
CA VAL A 31 -11.20 8.57 2.16
C VAL A 31 -12.17 7.41 2.41
N SER A 32 -11.88 6.23 1.87
CA SER A 32 -12.71 5.03 2.04
C SER A 32 -12.84 4.64 3.51
N TYR A 33 -11.76 4.75 4.27
CA TYR A 33 -11.76 4.54 5.71
C TYR A 33 -12.71 5.50 6.43
N ARG A 34 -12.57 6.81 6.15
CA ARG A 34 -13.43 7.86 6.74
C ARG A 34 -14.91 7.66 6.41
N LEU A 35 -15.20 7.18 5.20
CA LEU A 35 -16.56 6.89 4.73
C LEU A 35 -17.10 5.53 5.19
N ASN A 36 -16.35 4.80 6.01
CA ASN A 36 -16.75 3.49 6.50
C ASN A 36 -16.95 2.46 5.36
N LEU A 37 -16.03 2.45 4.39
CA LEU A 37 -16.03 1.54 3.23
C LEU A 37 -14.84 0.56 3.35
N PRO A 38 -14.93 -0.48 4.19
CA PRO A 38 -13.81 -1.37 4.53
C PRO A 38 -13.27 -2.15 3.33
N THR A 39 -14.12 -2.55 2.39
CA THR A 39 -13.71 -3.22 1.15
C THR A 39 -12.82 -2.31 0.30
N ASN A 40 -13.26 -1.06 0.10
CA ASN A 40 -12.52 -0.07 -0.66
C ASN A 40 -11.24 0.35 0.06
N PHE A 41 -11.29 0.51 1.39
CA PHE A 41 -10.09 0.76 2.20
C PHE A 41 -9.04 -0.33 1.99
N ASN A 42 -9.41 -1.61 2.15
CA ASN A 42 -8.48 -2.72 2.02
C ASN A 42 -7.95 -2.86 0.58
N TRP A 43 -8.80 -2.67 -0.43
CA TRP A 43 -8.40 -2.72 -1.83
C TRP A 43 -7.44 -1.59 -2.21
N CYS A 44 -7.79 -0.34 -1.88
CA CYS A 44 -6.94 0.81 -2.18
C CYS A 44 -5.63 0.75 -1.40
N SER A 45 -5.63 0.25 -0.16
CA SER A 45 -4.41 -0.03 0.60
C SER A 45 -3.51 -1.05 -0.10
N LEU A 46 -4.08 -2.17 -0.54
CA LEU A 46 -3.37 -3.20 -1.30
C LEU A 46 -2.76 -2.61 -2.59
N GLN A 47 -3.55 -1.84 -3.33
CA GLN A 47 -3.13 -1.20 -4.58
C GLN A 47 -2.03 -0.17 -4.38
N ALA A 48 -2.10 0.66 -3.33
CA ALA A 48 -1.06 1.63 -3.00
C ALA A 48 0.26 0.92 -2.68
N ILE A 49 0.23 -0.04 -1.76
CA ILE A 49 1.43 -0.79 -1.34
C ILE A 49 2.04 -1.53 -2.54
N GLU A 50 1.23 -2.23 -3.34
CA GLU A 50 1.71 -2.95 -4.54
C GLU A 50 2.47 -2.02 -5.49
N LYS A 51 1.91 -0.84 -5.74
CA LYS A 51 2.52 0.13 -6.67
C LYS A 51 3.81 0.71 -6.10
N TYR A 52 3.89 1.05 -4.81
CA TYR A 52 5.18 1.47 -4.22
C TYR A 52 6.24 0.38 -4.33
N LEU A 53 5.92 -0.87 -4.01
CA LEU A 53 6.89 -1.97 -4.13
C LEU A 53 7.34 -2.16 -5.59
N LYS A 54 6.43 -2.06 -6.57
CA LYS A 54 6.77 -2.08 -7.99
C LYS A 54 7.64 -0.89 -8.42
N CYS A 55 7.39 0.30 -7.87
CA CYS A 55 8.23 1.47 -8.08
C CYS A 55 9.67 1.22 -7.63
N ILE A 56 9.86 0.73 -6.40
CA ILE A 56 11.18 0.40 -5.84
C ILE A 56 11.89 -0.63 -6.73
N LEU A 57 11.20 -1.73 -7.07
CA LEU A 57 11.76 -2.77 -7.94
C LEU A 57 12.20 -2.21 -9.30
N LEU A 58 11.40 -1.35 -9.92
CA LEU A 58 11.69 -0.77 -11.23
C LEU A 58 12.84 0.24 -11.18
N LEU A 59 12.85 1.17 -10.22
CA LEU A 59 13.90 2.17 -10.05
C LEU A 59 15.28 1.54 -9.87
N HIS A 60 15.35 0.39 -9.19
CA HIS A 60 16.58 -0.34 -8.95
C HIS A 60 16.82 -1.50 -9.93
N ARG A 61 16.02 -1.60 -11.00
CA ARG A 61 16.14 -2.60 -12.07
C ARG A 61 16.13 -4.05 -11.55
N ILE A 62 15.39 -4.30 -10.49
CA ILE A 62 15.25 -5.63 -9.89
C ILE A 62 14.19 -6.42 -10.67
N GLU A 63 14.60 -7.53 -11.27
CA GLU A 63 13.67 -8.38 -12.03
C GLU A 63 12.65 -9.06 -11.11
N ALA A 64 11.36 -8.82 -11.38
CA ALA A 64 10.24 -9.26 -10.54
C ALA A 64 9.05 -9.86 -11.32
N LYS A 65 9.27 -10.31 -12.57
CA LYS A 65 8.19 -10.74 -13.49
C LYS A 65 7.23 -11.81 -12.93
N ARG A 66 7.71 -12.65 -12.00
CA ARG A 66 6.94 -13.78 -11.44
C ARG A 66 6.19 -13.45 -10.14
N ILE A 67 6.33 -12.24 -9.62
CA ILE A 67 5.74 -11.83 -8.33
C ILE A 67 4.24 -11.50 -8.46
N LYS A 68 3.77 -11.17 -9.67
CA LYS A 68 2.37 -10.79 -9.97
C LYS A 68 1.85 -9.69 -9.03
N HIS A 69 0.98 -10.05 -8.08
CA HIS A 69 0.32 -9.18 -7.09
C HIS A 69 0.66 -9.58 -5.64
N ASP A 70 1.65 -10.46 -5.45
CA ASP A 70 2.02 -10.98 -4.14
C ASP A 70 3.00 -10.03 -3.44
N LEU A 71 2.49 -9.27 -2.46
CA LEU A 71 3.27 -8.26 -1.76
C LEU A 71 4.43 -8.85 -0.96
N GLU A 72 4.25 -10.05 -0.40
CA GLU A 72 5.28 -10.70 0.43
C GLU A 72 6.49 -11.09 -0.40
N LYS A 73 6.26 -11.67 -1.58
CA LYS A 73 7.34 -11.97 -2.53
C LYS A 73 8.06 -10.70 -3.02
N ALA A 74 7.33 -9.59 -3.20
CA ALA A 74 7.95 -8.31 -3.55
C ALA A 74 8.87 -7.81 -2.42
N LEU A 75 8.41 -7.88 -1.16
CA LEU A 75 9.21 -7.51 0.01
C LEU A 75 10.49 -8.36 0.13
N GLU A 76 10.38 -9.68 0.01
CA GLU A 76 11.53 -10.59 0.04
C GLU A 76 12.55 -10.25 -1.05
N LYS A 77 12.07 -9.94 -2.26
CA LYS A 77 12.93 -9.58 -3.37
C LYS A 77 13.66 -8.26 -3.14
N ILE A 78 13.00 -7.25 -2.57
CA ILE A 78 13.63 -5.96 -2.26
C ILE A 78 14.70 -6.14 -1.16
N LYS A 79 14.37 -6.87 -0.09
CA LYS A 79 15.31 -7.11 1.03
C LYS A 79 16.54 -7.92 0.62
N SER A 80 16.39 -8.86 -0.31
CA SER A 80 17.49 -9.75 -0.73
C SER A 80 18.50 -9.09 -1.67
N VAL A 81 18.21 -7.91 -2.22
CA VAL A 81 19.08 -7.22 -3.17
C VAL A 81 19.79 -6.06 -2.50
N LYS A 82 21.10 -5.94 -2.76
CA LYS A 82 21.85 -4.74 -2.43
C LYS A 82 21.45 -3.63 -3.40
N ILE A 83 20.88 -2.58 -2.85
CA ILE A 83 20.48 -1.41 -3.63
C ILE A 83 21.59 -0.39 -3.41
N SER A 84 22.38 -0.16 -4.47
CA SER A 84 23.70 0.50 -4.48
C SER A 84 24.89 -0.39 -4.10
N ASP A 85 26.10 0.18 -4.23
CA ASP A 85 27.37 -0.45 -3.86
C ASP A 85 27.56 -0.57 -2.33
N CYS A 86 26.55 -0.21 -1.52
CA CYS A 86 26.67 -0.26 -0.07
C CYS A 86 26.52 -1.69 0.49
N SER A 87 27.01 -1.89 1.70
CA SER A 87 26.88 -3.16 2.43
C SER A 87 25.50 -3.35 3.07
N SER A 88 24.75 -2.26 3.27
CA SER A 88 23.43 -2.25 3.91
C SER A 88 22.31 -2.59 2.92
N GLN A 89 21.22 -3.18 3.42
CA GLN A 89 20.03 -3.49 2.63
C GLN A 89 18.89 -2.55 3.03
N ILE A 90 17.86 -2.49 2.18
CA ILE A 90 16.61 -1.83 2.56
C ILE A 90 15.93 -2.66 3.65
N GLU A 91 15.60 -1.99 4.74
CA GLU A 91 14.90 -2.56 5.89
C GLU A 91 13.63 -1.75 6.14
N PHE A 92 12.49 -2.44 6.08
CA PHE A 92 11.20 -1.90 6.50
C PHE A 92 10.97 -2.23 7.97
N GLN A 93 10.16 -1.42 8.65
CA GLN A 93 9.75 -1.69 10.03
C GLN A 93 8.93 -2.98 10.13
N ASP A 94 9.09 -3.72 11.22
CA ASP A 94 8.35 -4.97 11.46
C ASP A 94 6.84 -4.76 11.45
N SER A 95 6.36 -3.64 12.01
CA SER A 95 4.95 -3.23 12.00
C SER A 95 4.41 -3.02 10.58
N SER A 96 5.20 -2.41 9.69
CA SER A 96 4.86 -2.26 8.27
C SER A 96 4.80 -3.60 7.57
N ILE A 97 5.78 -4.49 7.82
CA ILE A 97 5.81 -5.83 7.22
C ILE A 97 4.60 -6.65 7.64
N GLU A 98 4.24 -6.62 8.92
CA GLU A 98 3.05 -7.29 9.45
C GLU A 98 1.78 -6.74 8.81
N PHE A 99 1.63 -5.42 8.75
CA PHE A 99 0.46 -4.79 8.12
C PHE A 99 0.35 -5.12 6.62
N ILE A 100 1.47 -5.16 5.90
CA ILE A 100 1.51 -5.56 4.48
C ILE A 100 1.00 -6.99 4.31
N LYS A 101 1.41 -7.93 5.17
CA LYS A 101 0.93 -9.32 5.13
C LYS A 101 -0.58 -9.41 5.33
N GLU A 102 -1.11 -8.68 6.30
CA GLU A 102 -2.56 -8.63 6.55
C GLU A 102 -3.32 -8.06 5.35
N ILE A 103 -2.87 -6.94 4.78
CA ILE A 103 -3.47 -6.32 3.60
C ILE A 103 -3.34 -7.22 2.36
N ASN A 104 -2.21 -7.90 2.16
CA ASN A 104 -2.03 -8.88 1.08
C ASN A 104 -3.11 -9.98 1.17
N MET A 105 -3.43 -10.43 2.39
CA MET A 105 -4.45 -11.45 2.62
C MET A 105 -5.89 -10.94 2.45
N ARG A 106 -6.26 -9.79 3.03
CA ARG A 106 -7.65 -9.31 3.06
C ARG A 106 -8.02 -8.38 1.91
N GLY A 107 -7.07 -7.60 1.38
CA GLY A 107 -7.29 -6.65 0.28
C GLY A 107 -7.71 -7.30 -1.02
N GLN A 108 -7.38 -8.58 -1.23
CA GLN A 108 -7.80 -9.33 -2.41
C GLN A 108 -9.26 -9.78 -2.37
N SER A 109 -9.88 -9.83 -1.18
CA SER A 109 -11.25 -10.29 -0.98
C SER A 109 -12.26 -9.22 -1.41
N ARG A 110 -12.47 -9.08 -2.73
CA ARG A 110 -13.45 -8.12 -3.29
C ARG A 110 -14.88 -8.63 -3.31
N TYR A 111 -15.04 -9.95 -3.29
CA TYR A 111 -16.33 -10.60 -3.43
C TYR A 111 -16.71 -11.41 -2.20
N LEU A 112 -16.30 -11.01 -1.00
CA LEU A 112 -16.66 -11.67 0.27
C LEU A 112 -16.19 -13.13 0.40
N GLY A 113 -15.18 -13.55 -0.37
CA GLY A 113 -14.55 -14.87 -0.22
C GLY A 113 -13.84 -15.06 1.13
N LYS A 114 -13.52 -13.95 1.81
CA LYS A 114 -13.04 -13.86 3.18
C LYS A 114 -13.72 -12.68 3.87
N SER A 115 -13.81 -12.73 5.20
CA SER A 115 -14.30 -11.61 6.02
C SER A 115 -13.57 -10.32 5.67
N ILE A 116 -14.34 -9.26 5.43
CA ILE A 116 -13.81 -7.93 5.13
C ILE A 116 -14.10 -7.04 6.32
N TYR A 117 -13.04 -6.44 6.85
CA TYR A 117 -13.14 -5.48 7.95
C TYR A 117 -11.97 -4.50 7.88
N ALA A 118 -12.16 -3.35 8.52
CA ALA A 118 -11.08 -2.47 8.93
C ALA A 118 -11.28 -2.17 10.43
N ILE A 119 -10.20 -1.99 11.16
CA ILE A 119 -10.24 -1.66 12.60
C ILE A 119 -9.74 -0.23 12.85
N PRO A 120 -10.07 0.38 14.01
CA PRO A 120 -9.64 1.74 14.35
C PRO A 120 -8.14 2.03 14.13
N SER A 121 -7.27 1.07 14.39
CA SER A 121 -5.82 1.25 14.24
C SER A 121 -5.33 1.13 12.80
N ASP A 122 -6.11 0.58 11.87
CA ASP A 122 -5.67 0.30 10.50
C ASP A 122 -5.27 1.55 9.72
N ILE A 123 -5.92 2.68 9.97
CA ILE A 123 -5.59 3.95 9.29
C ILE A 123 -4.19 4.44 9.68
N THR A 124 -3.85 4.38 10.97
CA THR A 124 -2.51 4.74 11.46
C THR A 124 -1.46 3.73 11.00
N ARG A 125 -1.79 2.44 10.99
CA ARG A 125 -0.91 1.39 10.46
C ARG A 125 -0.65 1.60 8.97
N LEU A 126 -1.67 1.97 8.19
CA LEU A 126 -1.53 2.34 6.79
C LEU A 126 -0.62 3.56 6.65
N ASP A 127 -0.83 4.62 7.42
CA ASP A 127 -0.01 5.83 7.34
C ASP A 127 1.47 5.56 7.58
N ASN A 128 1.78 4.79 8.62
CA ASN A 128 3.14 4.42 8.96
C ASN A 128 3.74 3.49 7.90
N CYS A 129 2.97 2.51 7.42
CA CYS A 129 3.40 1.60 6.36
C CYS A 129 3.71 2.35 5.06
N ILE A 130 2.82 3.25 4.62
CA ILE A 130 3.04 4.06 3.42
C ILE A 130 4.25 4.95 3.59
N PHE A 131 4.41 5.62 4.73
CA PHE A 131 5.60 6.43 4.99
C PHE A 131 6.89 5.61 4.92
N ASP A 132 6.91 4.42 5.55
CA ASP A 132 8.05 3.53 5.61
C ASP A 132 8.43 2.93 4.24
N ILE A 133 7.47 2.58 3.38
CA ILE A 133 7.79 2.08 2.03
C ILE A 133 8.11 3.21 1.06
N ARG A 134 7.40 4.35 1.15
CA ARG A 134 7.49 5.45 0.18
C ARG A 134 8.84 6.12 0.20
N ARG A 135 9.51 6.21 1.36
CA ARG A 135 10.88 6.74 1.46
C ARG A 135 11.90 5.96 0.63
N PHE A 136 11.61 4.73 0.24
CA PHE A 136 12.47 3.93 -0.63
C PHE A 136 12.07 3.98 -2.11
N ALA A 137 10.94 4.62 -2.46
CA ALA A 137 10.49 4.79 -3.85
C ALA A 137 11.24 5.95 -4.56
N ILE A 138 12.58 5.92 -4.48
CA ILE A 138 13.51 6.90 -5.05
C ILE A 138 14.67 6.18 -5.75
N LYS A 139 15.30 6.84 -6.73
CA LYS A 139 16.33 6.19 -7.55
C LYS A 139 17.66 6.04 -6.81
N ILE A 140 18.05 7.08 -6.07
CA ILE A 140 19.35 7.17 -5.41
C ILE A 140 19.13 6.84 -3.94
N ILE A 141 19.68 5.71 -3.51
CA ILE A 141 19.74 5.26 -2.12
C ILE A 141 21.20 4.95 -1.85
N ASP A 142 21.85 5.76 -1.03
CA ASP A 142 23.24 5.54 -0.61
C ASP A 142 23.31 5.18 0.88
N GLN A 143 24.52 4.91 1.37
CA GLN A 143 24.75 4.53 2.76
C GLN A 143 24.27 5.64 3.73
N THR A 144 24.49 6.90 3.39
CA THR A 144 24.07 8.05 4.20
C THR A 144 22.55 8.13 4.30
N TYR A 145 21.84 7.88 3.19
CA TYR A 145 20.38 7.81 3.17
C TYR A 145 19.87 6.66 4.04
N LEU A 146 20.45 5.46 3.91
CA LEU A 146 20.05 4.30 4.71
C LEU A 146 20.30 4.51 6.21
N GLU A 147 21.44 5.10 6.59
CA GLU A 147 21.74 5.46 7.97
C GLU A 147 20.72 6.47 8.52
N LYS A 148 20.37 7.49 7.72
CA LYS A 148 19.31 8.44 8.07
C LYS A 148 17.99 7.69 8.29
N THR A 149 17.59 6.79 7.38
CA THR A 149 16.32 6.04 7.49
C THR A 149 16.23 5.12 8.73
N ARG A 150 17.36 4.72 9.30
CA ARG A 150 17.43 3.87 10.51
C ARG A 150 17.32 4.68 11.81
N ASP A 151 17.45 6.00 11.75
CA ASP A 151 17.26 6.84 12.93
C ASP A 151 15.78 6.83 13.36
N SER A 152 15.52 6.21 14.51
CA SER A 152 14.19 6.06 15.10
C SER A 152 13.52 7.40 15.48
N LYS A 153 14.27 8.51 15.44
CA LYS A 153 13.74 9.85 15.66
C LYS A 153 13.04 10.45 14.43
N LEU A 154 13.29 9.90 13.23
CA LEU A 154 12.67 10.40 12.00
C LEU A 154 11.30 9.76 11.79
N THR A 155 10.32 10.36 12.46
CA THR A 155 8.91 9.91 12.44
C THR A 155 7.99 10.91 11.75
N LEU A 156 8.54 12.00 11.21
CA LEU A 156 7.79 13.10 10.62
C LEU A 156 8.00 13.19 9.12
N PHE A 157 6.94 13.54 8.38
CA PHE A 157 7.00 13.81 6.94
C PHE A 157 7.95 14.95 6.58
N SER A 158 8.08 15.96 7.45
CA SER A 158 9.03 17.06 7.26
C SER A 158 10.47 16.57 7.07
N ASP A 159 10.79 15.39 7.59
CA ASP A 159 12.14 14.82 7.55
C ASP A 159 12.42 14.05 6.24
N PHE A 160 11.36 13.68 5.50
CA PHE A 160 11.35 12.89 4.27
C PHE A 160 10.35 13.45 3.25
N CYS A 161 10.57 14.69 2.82
CA CYS A 161 9.90 15.29 1.67
C CYS A 161 10.54 14.78 0.38
N LEU A 162 9.77 14.14 -0.50
CA LEU A 162 10.28 13.72 -1.81
C LEU A 162 10.22 14.86 -2.82
N ASP A 163 11.34 15.12 -3.50
CA ASP A 163 11.37 16.07 -4.60
C ASP A 163 10.37 15.68 -5.70
N ASN A 164 9.50 16.62 -6.07
CA ASN A 164 8.42 16.45 -7.04
C ASN A 164 7.46 15.28 -6.73
N GLY A 165 7.28 14.91 -5.46
CA GLY A 165 6.29 13.92 -5.07
C GLY A 165 4.85 14.44 -5.14
N PHE A 166 3.89 13.55 -5.43
CA PHE A 166 2.49 13.94 -5.59
C PHE A 166 1.87 14.35 -4.25
N LEU A 167 2.13 13.61 -3.15
CA LEU A 167 1.62 13.97 -1.82
C LEU A 167 2.12 15.35 -1.35
N GLU A 168 3.39 15.65 -1.60
CA GLU A 168 4.01 16.96 -1.34
C GLU A 168 3.28 18.05 -2.15
N ALA A 169 2.97 17.79 -3.42
CA ALA A 169 2.23 18.71 -4.27
C ALA A 169 0.78 18.92 -3.79
N VAL A 170 0.12 17.88 -3.28
CA VAL A 170 -1.22 17.97 -2.69
C VAL A 170 -1.22 18.94 -1.50
N VAL A 171 -0.26 18.81 -0.59
CA VAL A 171 -0.15 19.66 0.61
C VAL A 171 0.26 21.09 0.24
N SER A 172 1.36 21.25 -0.51
CA SER A 172 1.94 22.55 -0.82
C SER A 172 1.06 23.42 -1.72
N ARG A 173 0.35 22.81 -2.67
CA ARG A 173 -0.55 23.53 -3.59
C ARG A 173 -1.98 23.61 -3.08
N ASN A 174 -2.25 23.13 -1.86
CA ASN A 174 -3.58 23.15 -1.26
C ASN A 174 -4.66 22.53 -2.16
N GLN A 175 -4.36 21.35 -2.72
CA GLN A 175 -5.29 20.64 -3.61
C GLN A 175 -6.51 20.11 -2.84
N PRO A 176 -7.63 19.80 -3.52
CA PRO A 176 -8.84 19.28 -2.85
C PRO A 176 -8.59 18.05 -1.96
N ALA A 177 -7.65 17.18 -2.34
CA ALA A 177 -7.30 15.97 -1.61
C ALA A 177 -6.49 16.22 -0.31
N LYS A 178 -6.08 17.46 -0.03
CA LYS A 178 -5.22 17.80 1.11
C LYS A 178 -5.88 17.46 2.44
N ASP A 179 -7.14 17.81 2.61
CA ASP A 179 -7.84 17.62 3.90
C ASP A 179 -7.95 16.13 4.24
N ASP A 180 -8.21 15.29 3.23
CA ASP A 180 -8.21 13.83 3.37
C ASP A 180 -6.83 13.26 3.71
N LEU A 181 -5.78 13.82 3.12
CA LEU A 181 -4.40 13.41 3.37
C LEU A 181 -3.97 13.74 4.81
N ILE A 182 -4.25 14.95 5.32
CA ILE A 182 -3.71 15.43 6.60
C ILE A 182 -4.57 15.07 7.82
N PHE A 183 -5.86 14.80 7.64
CA PHE A 183 -6.80 14.54 8.74
C PHE A 183 -6.38 13.34 9.61
N ASN A 184 -6.00 13.53 10.89
CA ASN A 184 -5.49 12.46 11.76
C ASN A 184 -4.29 11.69 11.17
N ASN A 185 -3.46 12.35 10.35
CA ASN A 185 -2.25 11.76 9.79
C ASN A 185 -1.02 12.35 10.50
N SER A 186 -0.36 11.59 11.36
CA SER A 186 0.84 12.07 12.07
C SER A 186 2.02 12.31 11.13
N ASN A 187 2.04 11.63 9.99
CA ASN A 187 3.10 11.81 9.01
C ASN A 187 2.85 13.14 8.29
N TYR A 188 1.70 13.33 7.64
CA TYR A 188 1.46 14.50 6.76
C TYR A 188 0.73 15.70 7.40
N GLY A 189 0.21 15.57 8.61
CA GLY A 189 -0.60 16.59 9.31
C GLY A 189 0.12 17.25 10.48
N ASN A 190 -0.48 18.32 11.03
CA ASN A 190 0.05 18.98 12.22
C ASN A 190 -0.23 18.14 13.48
N PHE A 191 0.83 17.86 14.25
CA PHE A 191 0.75 17.27 15.59
C PHE A 191 -0.16 18.14 16.48
N GLY A 192 -1.40 17.70 16.73
CA GLY A 192 -2.33 18.41 17.60
C GLY A 192 -3.83 18.25 17.29
N LEU A 193 -4.19 17.73 16.11
CA LEU A 193 -5.60 17.52 15.71
C LEU A 193 -6.00 16.04 15.62
N ASN A 194 -5.27 15.14 16.30
CA ASN A 194 -5.67 13.74 16.44
C ASN A 194 -6.90 13.64 17.35
N MET A 195 -8.08 13.83 16.78
CA MET A 195 -9.36 13.77 17.52
C MET A 195 -9.75 12.35 17.94
N GLY A 196 -8.86 11.36 17.77
CA GLY A 196 -9.14 9.95 17.98
C GLY A 196 -10.21 9.43 17.02
N PHE A 197 -10.12 8.18 16.61
CA PHE A 197 -11.26 7.54 15.97
C PHE A 197 -12.26 7.17 17.06
N SER A 198 -13.40 7.87 17.12
CA SER A 198 -14.49 7.53 18.04
C SER A 198 -15.06 6.15 17.69
N ALA A 199 -15.50 5.38 18.70
CA ALA A 199 -16.09 4.05 18.51
C ALA A 199 -17.35 4.04 17.61
N GLN A 200 -17.97 5.20 17.38
CA GLN A 200 -19.12 5.35 16.46
C GLN A 200 -18.70 5.32 14.97
N ASN A 201 -17.40 5.42 14.68
CA ASN A 201 -16.82 5.36 13.34
C ASN A 201 -16.14 4.01 13.05
N MET A 202 -16.48 2.96 13.81
CA MET A 202 -15.94 1.63 13.56
C MET A 202 -16.27 1.18 12.13
N PRO A 203 -15.28 0.73 11.35
CA PRO A 203 -15.55 0.26 10.02
C PRO A 203 -16.50 -0.94 10.06
N ALA A 204 -17.43 -1.02 9.11
CA ALA A 204 -18.34 -2.14 8.96
C ALA A 204 -17.52 -3.43 8.85
N SER A 205 -17.97 -4.49 9.50
CA SER A 205 -17.42 -5.82 9.31
C SER A 205 -18.46 -6.63 8.55
N TYR A 206 -18.06 -7.15 7.39
CA TYR A 206 -18.84 -8.12 6.66
C TYR A 206 -18.40 -9.51 7.14
N MET A 207 -19.16 -10.07 8.08
CA MET A 207 -18.97 -11.42 8.61
C MET A 207 -19.23 -12.45 7.51
N GLY A 208 -18.34 -13.42 7.38
CA GLY A 208 -18.52 -14.54 6.45
C GLY A 208 -19.62 -15.51 6.89
N ILE A 209 -20.37 -16.04 5.92
CA ILE A 209 -21.15 -17.27 6.00
C ILE A 209 -20.18 -18.48 6.08
N SER A 210 -20.65 -19.70 6.41
CA SER A 210 -19.79 -20.89 6.46
C SER A 210 -19.09 -21.18 5.12
N ASN A 211 -17.93 -21.83 5.15
CA ASN A 211 -17.14 -22.11 3.94
C ASN A 211 -17.91 -22.97 2.91
N ASP A 212 -18.71 -23.93 3.37
CA ASP A 212 -19.47 -24.85 2.50
C ASP A 212 -20.57 -24.11 1.72
N GLU A 213 -21.33 -23.25 2.41
CA GLU A 213 -22.37 -22.42 1.79
C GLU A 213 -21.77 -21.41 0.80
N TYR A 214 -20.58 -20.86 1.09
CA TYR A 214 -19.88 -20.00 0.15
C TYR A 214 -19.42 -20.74 -1.11
N ILE A 215 -18.93 -21.97 -1.00
CA ILE A 215 -18.48 -22.76 -2.15
C ILE A 215 -19.64 -22.97 -3.12
N GLU A 216 -20.81 -23.40 -2.64
CA GLU A 216 -21.99 -23.61 -3.49
C GLU A 216 -22.44 -22.29 -4.14
N LEU A 217 -22.49 -21.20 -3.37
CA LEU A 217 -22.87 -19.88 -3.86
C LEU A 217 -21.92 -19.38 -4.96
N TYR A 218 -20.61 -19.42 -4.76
CA TYR A 218 -19.65 -18.97 -5.77
C TYR A 218 -19.61 -19.87 -7.01
N GLN A 219 -19.83 -21.17 -6.85
CA GLN A 219 -19.99 -22.07 -8.00
C GLN A 219 -21.20 -21.68 -8.83
N LYS A 220 -22.35 -21.40 -8.19
CA LYS A 220 -23.55 -20.93 -8.89
C LYS A 220 -23.31 -19.56 -9.53
N LEU A 221 -22.73 -18.60 -8.81
CA LEU A 221 -22.44 -17.26 -9.33
C LEU A 221 -21.52 -17.30 -10.56
N ASN A 222 -20.51 -18.18 -10.58
CA ASN A 222 -19.60 -18.33 -11.71
C ASN A 222 -20.27 -18.88 -12.98
N THR A 223 -21.48 -19.46 -12.87
CA THR A 223 -22.30 -19.83 -14.04
C THR A 223 -23.21 -18.70 -14.52
N LEU A 224 -23.43 -17.68 -13.69
CA LEU A 224 -24.34 -16.57 -13.96
C LEU A 224 -23.60 -15.29 -14.36
N ILE A 225 -22.43 -15.03 -13.79
CA ILE A 225 -21.64 -13.80 -13.97
C ILE A 225 -20.15 -14.16 -14.05
N GLN A 226 -19.44 -13.61 -15.02
CA GLN A 226 -18.00 -13.78 -15.15
C GLN A 226 -17.26 -12.86 -14.17
N VAL A 227 -16.52 -13.46 -13.25
CA VAL A 227 -15.64 -12.77 -12.30
C VAL A 227 -14.35 -13.55 -12.17
N ASP A 228 -13.21 -12.93 -12.48
CA ASP A 228 -11.90 -13.62 -12.55
C ASP A 228 -11.50 -14.31 -11.23
N SER A 229 -11.93 -13.76 -10.09
CA SER A 229 -11.52 -14.24 -8.77
C SER A 229 -12.38 -15.35 -8.16
N PHE A 230 -13.54 -15.72 -8.72
CA PHE A 230 -14.39 -16.75 -8.08
C PHE A 230 -13.72 -18.12 -8.03
N LYS A 231 -12.98 -18.49 -9.08
CA LYS A 231 -12.24 -19.77 -9.09
C LYS A 231 -11.17 -19.83 -7.99
N GLU A 232 -10.46 -18.74 -7.78
CA GLU A 232 -9.44 -18.63 -6.73
C GLU A 232 -10.07 -18.66 -5.34
N ILE A 233 -11.21 -17.97 -5.14
CA ILE A 233 -11.98 -18.00 -3.90
C ILE A 233 -12.44 -19.42 -3.56
N ILE A 234 -13.03 -20.14 -4.52
CA ILE A 234 -13.47 -21.54 -4.33
C ILE A 234 -12.29 -22.44 -3.94
N ALA A 235 -11.12 -22.27 -4.58
CA ALA A 235 -9.93 -23.05 -4.25
C ALA A 235 -9.41 -22.75 -2.83
N GLN A 236 -9.42 -21.49 -2.41
CA GLN A 236 -9.00 -21.10 -1.06
C GLN A 236 -9.95 -21.65 0.02
N LEU A 237 -11.26 -21.58 -0.21
CA LEU A 237 -12.25 -22.11 0.74
C LEU A 237 -12.08 -23.62 0.95
N LYS A 238 -11.88 -24.38 -0.14
CA LYS A 238 -11.64 -25.83 -0.09
C LYS A 238 -10.38 -26.23 0.69
N ASN A 239 -9.34 -25.40 0.65
CA ASN A 239 -8.08 -25.69 1.36
C ASN A 239 -8.14 -25.36 2.87
N ASN A 240 -9.16 -24.64 3.32
CA ASN A 240 -9.36 -24.22 4.72
C ASN A 240 -10.48 -25.03 5.42
N THR A 241 -10.91 -26.15 4.85
CA THR A 241 -11.93 -27.09 5.40
C THR A 241 -11.23 -28.38 5.80
#